data_AF-A0A9W6BCE1-F1
#
_entry.id   AF-A0A9W6BCE1-F1
#
_cell.length_a   1.000
_cell.length_b   1.000
_cell.length_c   1.000
_cell.angle_alpha   90.00
_cell.angle_beta   90.00
_cell.angle_gamma   90.00
#
_symmetry.space_group_name_H-M   'P 1'
#
loop_
_entity.id
_entity.type
_entity.pdbx_description
1 polymer ?
#
loop_
_entity_poly.entity_id
_entity_poly.type
_entity_poly.pdbx_seq_one_letter_code
_entity_poly.pdbx_strand_id
1 'polypeptide(L)'
;MDILQYIDGIPDPVVVEKARKAISVLRRTCALYPLNKIAFSFNGGKDSTVLLHLLRAAVAQQNGPADGSEPQGLGGIKSFYFRNKDDFSEVMEFVESSDAQYGLAVEYLTEPDFKRGLCDYLARTGVMAIVLGTRRGDPNGGTQDCFCPSSDGWPPFMRVNPIIDWTYHDVWVFLRATQVPYCSLYDHGYTSLGGTGNTLPNSALRRADGSYEPAFKLADGRLERLGRMNPPAKPHPHTHPHPHPHPHPHPHPHPHSHAHAHGQAGGQGADQQPHPQHPQQQQQADGMAEDGKDGAAAATGPRSPRGVNGGGVRGGSGGGAAAGHGQGQGHGQGHGLLTHSAAIVIIGDELLSGKVEDLNARFLCRELRALGWQVTRVVFVPDDVDEIASAVRALAAVVQVVITAGGIGPTLDDVTMQGISRAVGQPLVRLPGMVERLASYFGGEGALSPAHLKMAEGPQQTELIDYELPDSGGQTSKFPLMRVNNIYVLPGVPTLLVQKWSALKPRLQEAALAPFRNATLRLSLKDETTIAPALVRVASTHGLDVTVGSYPVEQGIIITLDSKNSEKLEAAIAEITQLLPDEAVVALERDVDSLA
;
A
#
# COMPACT_ATOMS: atom_id res chain seq x y z
N MET A 1 -17.56 -11.47 -28.44
CA MET A 1 -17.75 -10.05 -28.79
C MET A 1 -17.04 -9.25 -27.73
N ASP A 2 -16.22 -8.28 -28.12
CA ASP A 2 -15.30 -7.59 -27.22
C ASP A 2 -16.06 -6.71 -26.21
N ILE A 3 -15.98 -7.07 -24.93
CA ILE A 3 -16.56 -6.30 -23.81
C ILE A 3 -16.18 -4.81 -23.85
N LEU A 4 -15.01 -4.45 -24.41
CA LEU A 4 -14.61 -3.05 -24.57
C LEU A 4 -15.51 -2.29 -25.53
N GLN A 5 -15.92 -2.91 -26.64
CA GLN A 5 -16.86 -2.30 -27.59
C GLN A 5 -18.23 -2.07 -26.95
N TYR A 6 -18.67 -3.00 -26.11
CA TYR A 6 -19.91 -2.82 -25.35
C TYR A 6 -19.81 -1.69 -24.33
N ILE A 7 -18.66 -1.55 -23.66
CA ILE A 7 -18.41 -0.45 -22.72
C ILE A 7 -18.45 0.89 -23.46
N ASP A 8 -17.79 1.00 -24.60
CA ASP A 8 -17.79 2.24 -25.40
C ASP A 8 -19.18 2.56 -25.99
N GLY A 9 -20.05 1.55 -26.11
CA GLY A 9 -21.45 1.70 -26.53
C GLY A 9 -22.42 2.08 -25.41
N ILE A 10 -21.99 2.20 -24.15
CA ILE A 10 -22.88 2.58 -23.05
C ILE A 10 -23.33 4.05 -23.24
N PRO A 11 -24.64 4.35 -23.26
CA PRO A 11 -25.14 5.70 -23.49
C PRO A 11 -24.75 6.72 -22.41
N ASP A 12 -24.51 6.26 -21.19
CA ASP A 12 -24.13 7.10 -20.05
C ASP A 12 -22.59 7.27 -19.98
N PRO A 13 -22.05 8.46 -20.32
CA PRO A 13 -20.61 8.69 -20.35
C PRO A 13 -19.96 8.59 -18.95
N VAL A 14 -20.71 8.83 -17.87
CA VAL A 14 -20.19 8.69 -16.50
C VAL A 14 -19.92 7.21 -16.19
N VAL A 15 -20.80 6.31 -16.65
CA VAL A 15 -20.60 4.87 -16.48
C VAL A 15 -19.45 4.36 -17.36
N VAL A 16 -19.28 4.90 -18.56
CA VAL A 16 -18.10 4.62 -19.41
C VAL A 16 -16.81 5.00 -18.69
N GLU A 17 -16.74 6.22 -18.14
CA GLU A 17 -15.56 6.69 -17.41
C GLU A 17 -15.27 5.83 -16.17
N LYS A 18 -16.31 5.51 -15.39
CA LYS A 18 -16.21 4.62 -14.23
C LYS A 18 -15.74 3.21 -14.60
N ALA A 19 -16.20 2.66 -15.74
CA ALA A 19 -15.73 1.39 -16.28
C ALA A 19 -14.25 1.43 -16.69
N ARG A 20 -13.81 2.50 -17.36
CA ARG A 20 -12.40 2.71 -17.73
C ARG A 20 -11.51 2.86 -16.50
N LYS A 21 -11.95 3.61 -15.47
CA LYS A 21 -11.26 3.72 -14.18
C LYS A 21 -11.12 2.35 -13.51
N ALA A 22 -12.19 1.57 -13.46
CA ALA A 22 -12.17 0.22 -12.89
C ALA A 22 -11.23 -0.73 -13.65
N ILE A 23 -11.23 -0.68 -14.99
CA ILE A 23 -10.27 -1.43 -15.83
C ILE A 23 -8.83 -1.01 -15.53
N SER A 24 -8.57 0.29 -15.37
CA SER A 24 -7.24 0.79 -15.01
C SER A 24 -6.76 0.24 -13.65
N VAL A 25 -7.64 0.23 -12.64
CA VAL A 25 -7.35 -0.38 -11.32
C VAL A 25 -7.02 -1.88 -11.46
N LEU A 26 -7.78 -2.61 -12.28
CA LEU A 26 -7.55 -4.04 -12.51
C LEU A 26 -6.24 -4.29 -13.28
N ARG A 27 -5.92 -3.48 -14.29
CA ARG A 27 -4.64 -3.53 -15.01
C ARG A 27 -3.47 -3.23 -14.09
N ARG A 28 -3.59 -2.24 -13.21
CA ARG A 28 -2.58 -1.94 -12.19
C ARG A 28 -2.41 -3.13 -11.25
N THR A 29 -3.49 -3.81 -10.86
CA THR A 29 -3.43 -5.03 -10.04
C THR A 29 -2.63 -6.13 -10.74
N CYS A 30 -2.92 -6.42 -12.00
CA CYS A 30 -2.19 -7.39 -12.82
C CYS A 30 -0.72 -7.02 -13.05
N ALA A 31 -0.37 -5.73 -12.98
CA ALA A 31 1.02 -5.26 -13.06
C ALA A 31 1.76 -5.35 -11.70
N LEU A 32 1.04 -5.20 -10.58
CA LEU A 32 1.62 -5.24 -9.23
C LEU A 32 1.83 -6.66 -8.70
N TYR A 33 1.00 -7.62 -9.13
CA TYR A 33 1.03 -8.99 -8.64
C TYR A 33 1.11 -9.97 -9.80
N PRO A 34 1.90 -11.06 -9.69
CA PRO A 34 1.80 -12.18 -10.64
C PRO A 34 0.36 -12.68 -10.72
N LEU A 35 -0.13 -13.02 -11.92
CA LEU A 35 -1.54 -13.37 -12.14
C LEU A 35 -2.00 -14.55 -11.25
N ASN A 36 -1.13 -15.54 -11.04
CA ASN A 36 -1.39 -16.69 -10.16
C ASN A 36 -1.40 -16.35 -8.65
N LYS A 37 -1.07 -15.11 -8.28
CA LYS A 37 -1.12 -14.55 -6.92
C LYS A 37 -2.30 -13.60 -6.73
N ILE A 38 -3.14 -13.44 -7.76
CA ILE A 38 -4.41 -12.71 -7.68
C ILE A 38 -5.54 -13.74 -7.58
N ALA A 39 -6.52 -13.44 -6.74
CA ALA A 39 -7.79 -14.14 -6.73
C ALA A 39 -8.96 -13.19 -7.00
N PHE A 40 -10.03 -13.73 -7.57
CA PHE A 40 -11.29 -13.06 -7.81
C PHE A 40 -12.39 -13.75 -6.99
N SER A 41 -13.02 -12.99 -6.09
CA SER A 41 -14.17 -13.46 -5.33
C SER A 41 -15.42 -13.30 -6.19
N PHE A 42 -15.80 -14.36 -6.88
CA PHE A 42 -16.98 -14.37 -7.75
C PHE A 42 -18.13 -15.02 -7.00
N ASN A 43 -19.20 -14.26 -6.73
CA ASN A 43 -20.34 -14.74 -5.94
C ASN A 43 -21.67 -14.80 -6.71
N GLY A 44 -21.63 -14.57 -8.03
CA GLY A 44 -22.82 -14.57 -8.89
C GLY A 44 -23.78 -13.39 -8.68
N GLY A 45 -23.52 -12.52 -7.71
CA GLY A 45 -24.25 -11.27 -7.52
C GLY A 45 -23.86 -10.25 -8.58
N LYS A 46 -24.78 -9.31 -8.85
CA LYS A 46 -24.67 -8.26 -9.88
C LYS A 46 -23.31 -7.53 -9.89
N ASP A 47 -22.77 -7.21 -8.71
CA ASP A 47 -21.53 -6.46 -8.54
C ASP A 47 -20.31 -7.28 -8.97
N SER A 48 -20.27 -8.56 -8.57
CA SER A 48 -19.24 -9.50 -9.02
C SER A 48 -19.35 -9.83 -10.51
N THR A 49 -20.57 -9.85 -11.07
CA THR A 49 -20.79 -10.02 -12.51
C THR A 49 -20.21 -8.87 -13.31
N VAL A 50 -20.44 -7.61 -12.90
CA VAL A 50 -19.78 -6.45 -13.52
C VAL A 50 -18.25 -6.61 -13.47
N LEU A 51 -17.71 -6.96 -12.30
CA LEU A 51 -16.27 -7.14 -12.15
C LEU A 51 -15.69 -8.27 -13.00
N LEU A 52 -16.40 -9.38 -13.17
CA LEU A 52 -15.97 -10.46 -14.05
C LEU A 52 -15.68 -9.92 -15.46
N HIS A 53 -16.59 -9.12 -16.00
CA HIS A 53 -16.46 -8.56 -17.34
C HIS A 53 -15.37 -7.48 -17.43
N LEU A 54 -15.27 -6.60 -16.44
CA LEU A 54 -14.19 -5.61 -16.36
C LEU A 54 -12.81 -6.26 -16.20
N LEU A 55 -12.72 -7.37 -15.45
CA LEU A 55 -11.49 -8.13 -15.25
C LEU A 55 -11.08 -8.86 -16.52
N ARG A 56 -12.02 -9.49 -17.23
CA ARG A 56 -11.76 -10.07 -18.56
C ARG A 56 -11.26 -9.02 -19.53
N ALA A 57 -11.83 -7.82 -19.53
CA ALA A 57 -11.37 -6.69 -20.35
C ALA A 57 -9.92 -6.29 -19.99
N ALA A 58 -9.61 -6.17 -18.71
CA ALA A 58 -8.27 -5.82 -18.24
C ALA A 58 -7.22 -6.88 -18.62
N VAL A 59 -7.57 -8.17 -18.50
CA VAL A 59 -6.70 -9.29 -18.90
C VAL A 59 -6.51 -9.31 -20.42
N ALA A 60 -7.57 -9.10 -21.21
CA ALA A 60 -7.49 -9.05 -22.67
C ALA A 60 -6.55 -7.93 -23.15
N GLN A 61 -6.59 -6.75 -22.51
CA GLN A 61 -5.71 -5.63 -22.86
C GLN A 61 -4.23 -5.85 -22.51
N GLN A 62 -3.90 -6.79 -21.63
CA GLN A 62 -2.51 -7.06 -21.23
C GLN A 62 -1.93 -8.33 -21.86
N ASN A 63 -2.72 -9.41 -21.91
CA ASN A 63 -2.28 -10.75 -22.29
C ASN A 63 -3.28 -11.43 -23.23
N GLY A 64 -4.07 -10.64 -23.96
CA GLY A 64 -5.07 -11.16 -24.89
C GLY A 64 -4.45 -11.96 -26.05
N PRO A 65 -5.20 -12.91 -26.61
CA PRO A 65 -4.83 -13.57 -27.86
C PRO A 65 -4.45 -12.57 -28.96
N ALA A 66 -3.37 -12.83 -29.70
CA ALA A 66 -2.91 -11.94 -30.79
C ALA A 66 -3.93 -11.78 -31.93
N ASP A 67 -4.92 -12.68 -32.01
CA ASP A 67 -6.01 -12.66 -32.98
C ASP A 67 -7.22 -11.80 -32.53
N GLY A 68 -7.15 -11.17 -31.36
CA GLY A 68 -8.22 -10.33 -30.82
C GLY A 68 -9.44 -11.11 -30.28
N SER A 69 -9.34 -12.43 -30.14
CA SER A 69 -10.38 -13.23 -29.49
C SER A 69 -10.44 -12.96 -27.98
N GLU A 70 -11.63 -13.10 -27.38
CA GLU A 70 -11.74 -12.93 -25.93
C GLU A 70 -10.96 -14.03 -25.19
N PRO A 71 -10.21 -13.70 -24.12
CA PRO A 71 -9.51 -14.70 -23.34
C PRO A 71 -10.49 -15.69 -22.70
N GLN A 72 -10.15 -16.98 -22.82
CA GLN A 72 -10.70 -18.06 -21.99
C GLN A 72 -10.05 -17.96 -20.59
N GLY A 73 -10.89 -18.00 -19.55
CA GLY A 73 -10.49 -17.79 -18.17
C GLY A 73 -10.05 -16.36 -17.86
N LEU A 74 -9.26 -16.22 -16.80
CA LEU A 74 -8.75 -14.94 -16.30
C LEU A 74 -7.21 -14.87 -16.33
N GLY A 75 -6.58 -15.47 -17.35
CA GLY A 75 -5.12 -15.38 -17.54
C GLY A 75 -4.28 -15.98 -16.41
N GLY A 76 -4.84 -16.91 -15.63
CA GLY A 76 -4.19 -17.51 -14.46
C GLY A 76 -4.58 -16.89 -13.11
N ILE A 77 -5.42 -15.85 -13.11
CA ILE A 77 -6.10 -15.37 -11.89
C ILE A 77 -7.04 -16.46 -11.39
N LYS A 78 -6.98 -16.75 -10.09
CA LYS A 78 -7.81 -17.77 -9.44
C LYS A 78 -9.21 -17.21 -9.18
N SER A 79 -10.24 -18.03 -9.26
CA SER A 79 -11.60 -17.65 -8.85
C SER A 79 -12.04 -18.51 -7.67
N PHE A 80 -12.76 -17.93 -6.71
CA PHE A 80 -13.36 -18.72 -5.63
C PHE A 80 -14.74 -18.20 -5.23
N TYR A 81 -15.52 -19.08 -4.62
CA TYR A 81 -16.86 -18.85 -4.10
C TYR A 81 -17.00 -19.47 -2.70
N PHE A 82 -17.45 -18.71 -1.71
CA PHE A 82 -17.78 -19.26 -0.39
C PHE A 82 -19.19 -19.85 -0.40
N ARG A 83 -19.27 -21.18 -0.45
CA ARG A 83 -20.51 -21.92 -0.58
C ARG A 83 -21.19 -22.13 0.77
N ASN A 84 -22.44 -21.71 0.86
CA ASN A 84 -23.30 -21.90 2.00
C ASN A 84 -24.43 -22.88 1.68
N LYS A 85 -25.01 -23.47 2.73
CA LYS A 85 -26.14 -24.41 2.58
C LYS A 85 -27.43 -23.72 2.18
N ASP A 86 -27.53 -22.43 2.45
CA ASP A 86 -28.69 -21.59 2.20
C ASP A 86 -28.54 -20.72 0.95
N ASP A 87 -27.56 -20.98 0.07
CA ASP A 87 -27.46 -20.29 -1.23
C ASP A 87 -28.69 -20.60 -2.11
N PHE A 88 -29.15 -19.60 -2.86
CA PHE A 88 -30.22 -19.81 -3.85
C PHE A 88 -29.73 -20.71 -4.98
N SER A 89 -30.58 -21.64 -5.43
CA SER A 89 -30.33 -22.50 -6.60
C SER A 89 -29.95 -21.68 -7.83
N GLU A 90 -30.66 -20.58 -8.06
CA GLU A 90 -30.50 -19.69 -9.21
C GLU A 90 -29.17 -18.94 -9.18
N VAL A 91 -28.60 -18.69 -7.98
CA VAL A 91 -27.26 -18.13 -7.84
C VAL A 91 -26.22 -19.19 -8.18
N MET A 92 -26.40 -20.41 -7.69
CA MET A 92 -25.48 -21.52 -8.00
C MET A 92 -25.49 -21.87 -9.48
N GLU A 93 -26.65 -21.99 -10.10
CA GLU A 93 -26.80 -22.20 -11.54
C GLU A 93 -26.15 -21.08 -12.35
N PHE A 94 -26.29 -19.82 -11.91
CA PHE A 94 -25.64 -18.68 -12.56
C PHE A 94 -24.11 -18.71 -12.43
N VAL A 95 -23.58 -19.05 -11.25
CA VAL A 95 -22.13 -19.19 -11.03
C VAL A 95 -21.55 -20.33 -11.86
N GLU A 96 -22.19 -21.50 -11.85
CA GLU A 96 -21.75 -22.69 -12.59
C GLU A 96 -21.82 -22.48 -14.10
N SER A 97 -22.88 -21.86 -14.61
CA SER A 97 -22.99 -21.52 -16.04
C SER A 97 -21.96 -20.46 -16.46
N SER A 98 -21.71 -19.45 -15.62
CA SER A 98 -20.65 -18.46 -15.86
C SER A 98 -19.26 -19.09 -15.84
N ASP A 99 -18.99 -20.00 -14.90
CA ASP A 99 -17.74 -20.74 -14.82
C ASP A 99 -17.51 -21.59 -16.07
N ALA A 100 -18.53 -22.33 -16.52
CA ALA A 100 -18.48 -23.13 -17.73
C ALA A 100 -18.31 -22.26 -19.01
N GLN A 101 -19.00 -21.12 -19.09
CA GLN A 101 -18.94 -20.23 -20.24
C GLN A 101 -17.58 -19.55 -20.37
N TYR A 102 -17.02 -19.09 -19.24
CA TYR A 102 -15.83 -18.25 -19.24
C TYR A 102 -14.57 -18.98 -18.79
N GLY A 103 -14.64 -20.23 -18.35
CA GLY A 103 -13.48 -21.02 -17.92
C GLY A 103 -12.81 -20.47 -16.65
N LEU A 104 -13.61 -20.08 -15.64
CA LEU A 104 -13.10 -19.35 -14.46
C LEU A 104 -12.39 -20.25 -13.45
N ALA A 105 -12.64 -21.57 -13.53
CA ALA A 105 -12.19 -22.58 -12.58
C ALA A 105 -12.51 -22.19 -11.13
N VAL A 106 -13.79 -21.91 -10.85
CA VAL A 106 -14.23 -21.44 -9.52
C VAL A 106 -13.99 -22.52 -8.46
N GLU A 107 -13.16 -22.18 -7.46
CA GLU A 107 -12.96 -23.03 -6.30
C GLU A 107 -14.06 -22.78 -5.24
N TYR A 108 -14.82 -23.82 -4.87
CA TYR A 108 -15.88 -23.71 -3.87
C TYR A 108 -15.33 -23.98 -2.46
N LEU A 109 -15.26 -22.92 -1.65
CA LEU A 109 -14.85 -22.97 -0.25
C LEU A 109 -16.08 -23.28 0.61
N THR A 110 -16.03 -24.35 1.40
CA THR A 110 -17.18 -24.83 2.20
C THR A 110 -16.98 -24.70 3.71
N GLU A 111 -15.90 -24.06 4.14
CA GLU A 111 -15.61 -23.84 5.56
C GLU A 111 -16.67 -22.92 6.18
N PRO A 112 -17.36 -23.35 7.26
CA PRO A 112 -18.41 -22.54 7.89
C PRO A 112 -17.88 -21.23 8.49
N ASP A 113 -16.64 -21.22 8.95
CA ASP A 113 -15.94 -20.01 9.37
C ASP A 113 -15.25 -19.37 8.17
N PHE A 114 -15.84 -18.27 7.68
CA PHE A 114 -15.35 -17.55 6.52
C PHE A 114 -13.88 -17.11 6.65
N LYS A 115 -13.48 -16.67 7.85
CA LYS A 115 -12.12 -16.20 8.09
C LYS A 115 -11.13 -17.36 8.04
N ARG A 116 -11.46 -18.49 8.66
CA ARG A 116 -10.64 -19.70 8.59
C ARG A 116 -10.52 -20.22 7.17
N GLY A 117 -11.64 -20.32 6.45
CA GLY A 117 -11.64 -20.75 5.05
C GLY A 117 -10.76 -19.86 4.18
N LEU A 118 -10.79 -18.54 4.41
CA LEU A 118 -9.91 -17.61 3.72
C LEU A 118 -8.44 -17.78 4.12
N CYS A 119 -8.13 -17.97 5.40
CA CYS A 119 -6.76 -18.26 5.86
C CYS A 119 -6.17 -19.50 5.17
N ASP A 120 -6.93 -20.60 5.13
CA ASP A 120 -6.49 -21.86 4.53
C ASP A 120 -6.32 -21.72 3.01
N TYR A 121 -7.24 -21.01 2.35
CA TYR A 121 -7.13 -20.69 0.93
C TYR A 121 -5.87 -19.88 0.61
N LEU A 122 -5.61 -18.80 1.37
CA LEU A 122 -4.44 -17.96 1.17
C LEU A 122 -3.13 -18.71 1.45
N ALA A 123 -3.07 -19.52 2.51
CA ALA A 123 -1.90 -20.31 2.85
C ALA A 123 -1.55 -21.34 1.75
N ARG A 124 -2.57 -22.01 1.18
CA ARG A 124 -2.38 -23.02 0.12
C ARG A 124 -2.06 -22.42 -1.23
N THR A 125 -2.70 -21.31 -1.60
CA THR A 125 -2.55 -20.71 -2.93
C THR A 125 -1.42 -19.68 -3.00
N GLY A 126 -1.04 -19.11 -1.86
CA GLY A 126 -0.13 -17.99 -1.73
C GLY A 126 -0.67 -16.72 -2.42
N VAL A 127 -1.99 -16.57 -2.55
CA VAL A 127 -2.62 -15.36 -3.08
C VAL A 127 -2.25 -14.15 -2.22
N MET A 128 -1.98 -13.03 -2.88
CA MET A 128 -1.57 -11.77 -2.25
C MET A 128 -2.61 -10.65 -2.43
N ALA A 129 -3.42 -10.71 -3.48
CA ALA A 129 -4.44 -9.72 -3.79
C ALA A 129 -5.78 -10.39 -4.14
N ILE A 130 -6.88 -9.86 -3.63
CA ILE A 130 -8.24 -10.35 -3.90
C ILE A 130 -9.08 -9.23 -4.51
N VAL A 131 -9.61 -9.47 -5.71
CA VAL A 131 -10.58 -8.62 -6.39
C VAL A 131 -11.97 -8.87 -5.81
N LEU A 132 -12.60 -7.79 -5.33
CA LEU A 132 -13.87 -7.80 -4.59
C LEU A 132 -14.88 -6.82 -5.18
N GLY A 133 -16.14 -7.25 -5.27
CA GLY A 133 -17.30 -6.47 -5.72
C GLY A 133 -17.83 -5.44 -4.73
N THR A 134 -17.01 -4.95 -3.81
CA THR A 134 -17.44 -4.03 -2.75
C THR A 134 -17.67 -2.64 -3.32
N ARG A 135 -18.82 -2.03 -3.00
CA ARG A 135 -19.14 -0.63 -3.22
C ARG A 135 -19.14 0.16 -1.91
N ARG A 136 -18.97 1.48 -1.96
CA ARG A 136 -18.92 2.35 -0.77
C ARG A 136 -20.16 2.27 0.09
N GLY A 137 -21.32 2.00 -0.52
CA GLY A 137 -22.60 1.82 0.17
C GLY A 137 -22.80 0.43 0.81
N ASP A 138 -21.90 -0.53 0.59
CA ASP A 138 -22.00 -1.85 1.18
C ASP A 138 -21.56 -1.87 2.66
N PRO A 139 -22.00 -2.86 3.45
CA PRO A 139 -21.48 -3.06 4.79
C PRO A 139 -19.95 -3.17 4.76
N ASN A 140 -19.29 -2.35 5.59
CA ASN A 140 -17.83 -2.21 5.68
C ASN A 140 -17.14 -1.52 4.48
N GLY A 141 -17.87 -1.02 3.48
CA GLY A 141 -17.30 -0.34 2.31
C GLY A 141 -16.95 1.14 2.52
N GLY A 142 -17.52 1.79 3.53
CA GLY A 142 -17.49 3.26 3.68
C GLY A 142 -16.09 3.88 3.71
N THR A 143 -15.14 3.24 4.41
CA THR A 143 -13.75 3.73 4.58
C THR A 143 -12.74 3.01 3.68
N GLN A 144 -13.19 2.19 2.73
CA GLN A 144 -12.28 1.46 1.84
C GLN A 144 -11.93 2.29 0.61
N ASP A 145 -10.71 2.05 0.10
CA ASP A 145 -10.21 2.56 -1.17
C ASP A 145 -10.16 1.45 -2.23
N CYS A 146 -9.79 1.83 -3.46
CA CYS A 146 -9.55 0.90 -4.56
C CYS A 146 -8.51 -0.18 -4.21
N PHE A 147 -7.50 0.18 -3.41
CA PHE A 147 -6.51 -0.73 -2.84
C PHE A 147 -6.43 -0.48 -1.34
N CYS A 148 -6.77 -1.49 -0.53
CA CYS A 148 -6.55 -1.39 0.91
C CYS A 148 -6.14 -2.75 1.50
N PRO A 149 -5.22 -2.79 2.47
CA PRO A 149 -4.92 -4.02 3.19
C PRO A 149 -6.17 -4.61 3.83
N SER A 150 -6.21 -5.92 4.00
CA SER A 150 -7.18 -6.61 4.86
C SER A 150 -7.24 -5.96 6.26
N SER A 151 -8.41 -5.96 6.88
CA SER A 151 -8.61 -5.34 8.20
C SER A 151 -7.88 -6.10 9.30
N ASP A 152 -7.65 -5.44 10.44
CA ASP A 152 -7.03 -6.09 11.59
C ASP A 152 -7.76 -7.37 12.01
N GLY A 153 -6.96 -8.38 12.33
CA GLY A 153 -7.45 -9.70 12.63
C GLY A 153 -7.87 -10.54 11.41
N TRP A 154 -7.85 -10.04 10.18
CA TRP A 154 -7.99 -10.89 8.98
C TRP A 154 -6.61 -11.37 8.50
N PRO A 155 -6.52 -12.51 7.76
CA PRO A 155 -5.26 -12.88 7.12
C PRO A 155 -4.77 -11.77 6.19
N PRO A 156 -3.46 -11.54 6.07
CA PRO A 156 -2.91 -10.44 5.28
C PRO A 156 -3.11 -10.68 3.78
N PHE A 157 -3.84 -9.78 3.12
CA PHE A 157 -3.90 -9.68 1.66
C PHE A 157 -4.31 -8.26 1.25
N MET A 158 -4.08 -7.90 -0.01
CA MET A 158 -4.57 -6.65 -0.58
C MET A 158 -6.00 -6.82 -1.08
N ARG A 159 -6.95 -6.04 -0.54
CA ARG A 159 -8.28 -5.88 -1.15
C ARG A 159 -8.17 -4.97 -2.36
N VAL A 160 -8.72 -5.42 -3.47
CA VAL A 160 -8.85 -4.65 -4.71
C VAL A 160 -10.33 -4.44 -4.95
N ASN A 161 -10.79 -3.19 -4.86
CA ASN A 161 -12.20 -2.78 -5.00
C ASN A 161 -12.37 -1.84 -6.22
N PRO A 162 -12.35 -2.34 -7.47
CA PRO A 162 -12.32 -1.49 -8.67
C PRO A 162 -13.57 -0.63 -8.87
N ILE A 163 -14.69 -1.07 -8.28
CA ILE A 163 -16.00 -0.42 -8.39
C ILE A 163 -16.41 0.27 -7.08
N ILE A 164 -15.47 0.60 -6.19
CA ILE A 164 -15.80 1.15 -4.86
C ILE A 164 -16.69 2.40 -4.93
N ASP A 165 -16.50 3.26 -5.93
CA ASP A 165 -17.28 4.50 -6.12
C ASP A 165 -18.53 4.32 -7.00
N TRP A 166 -18.89 3.08 -7.35
CA TRP A 166 -20.09 2.82 -8.13
C TRP A 166 -21.34 2.86 -7.25
N THR A 167 -22.40 3.43 -7.80
CA THR A 167 -23.75 3.43 -7.23
C THR A 167 -24.50 2.19 -7.67
N TYR A 168 -25.65 1.94 -7.03
CA TYR A 168 -26.58 0.88 -7.46
C TYR A 168 -27.01 1.04 -8.92
N HIS A 169 -27.21 2.29 -9.37
CA HIS A 169 -27.66 2.58 -10.72
C HIS A 169 -26.55 2.34 -11.74
N ASP A 170 -25.30 2.71 -11.44
CA ASP A 170 -24.16 2.49 -12.35
C ASP A 170 -24.02 1.00 -12.72
N VAL A 171 -24.19 0.12 -11.73
CA VAL A 171 -24.16 -1.35 -11.92
C VAL A 171 -25.22 -1.80 -12.92
N TRP A 172 -26.46 -1.33 -12.77
CA TRP A 172 -27.54 -1.71 -13.68
C TRP A 172 -27.42 -1.08 -15.06
N VAL A 173 -27.00 0.18 -15.15
CA VAL A 173 -26.74 0.84 -16.44
C VAL A 173 -25.70 0.04 -17.21
N PHE A 174 -24.60 -0.35 -16.56
CA PHE A 174 -23.58 -1.21 -17.17
C PHE A 174 -24.18 -2.54 -17.62
N LEU A 175 -24.75 -3.34 -16.71
CA LEU A 175 -25.23 -4.69 -17.01
C LEU A 175 -26.25 -4.70 -18.17
N ARG A 176 -27.15 -3.70 -18.19
CA ARG A 176 -28.20 -3.58 -19.19
C ARG A 176 -27.68 -3.09 -20.53
N ALA A 177 -26.78 -2.12 -20.54
CA ALA A 177 -26.21 -1.59 -21.78
C ALA A 177 -25.27 -2.58 -22.46
N THR A 178 -24.49 -3.35 -21.68
CA THR A 178 -23.58 -4.36 -22.22
C THR A 178 -24.24 -5.71 -22.48
N GLN A 179 -25.54 -5.85 -22.14
CA GLN A 179 -26.34 -7.07 -22.32
C GLN A 179 -25.69 -8.33 -21.72
N VAL A 180 -24.95 -8.17 -20.63
CA VAL A 180 -24.29 -9.30 -19.97
C VAL A 180 -25.30 -10.06 -19.10
N PRO A 181 -25.29 -11.41 -19.11
CA PRO A 181 -26.18 -12.19 -18.28
C PRO A 181 -25.99 -11.90 -16.79
N TYR A 182 -27.08 -11.92 -16.03
CA TYR A 182 -27.08 -11.81 -14.58
C TYR A 182 -28.06 -12.82 -13.96
N CYS A 183 -27.94 -13.11 -12.66
CA CYS A 183 -28.80 -14.05 -11.96
C CYS A 183 -30.30 -13.67 -12.09
N SER A 184 -31.14 -14.63 -12.47
CA SER A 184 -32.57 -14.43 -12.78
C SER A 184 -33.40 -13.89 -11.60
N LEU A 185 -32.96 -14.09 -10.36
CA LEU A 185 -33.62 -13.53 -9.17
C LEU A 185 -33.77 -12.02 -9.26
N TYR A 186 -32.85 -11.32 -9.92
CA TYR A 186 -32.96 -9.88 -10.11
C TYR A 186 -34.18 -9.49 -10.97
N ASP A 187 -34.64 -10.34 -11.88
CA ASP A 187 -35.86 -10.10 -12.65
C ASP A 187 -37.14 -10.34 -11.84
N HIS A 188 -37.02 -11.06 -10.71
CA HIS A 188 -38.10 -11.37 -9.76
C HIS A 188 -38.13 -10.42 -8.55
N GLY A 189 -37.48 -9.25 -8.66
CA GLY A 189 -37.56 -8.18 -7.66
C GLY A 189 -36.57 -8.28 -6.50
N TYR A 190 -35.66 -9.25 -6.51
CA TYR A 190 -34.55 -9.27 -5.55
C TYR A 190 -33.52 -8.21 -5.93
N THR A 191 -33.09 -7.37 -4.99
CA THR A 191 -32.12 -6.29 -5.25
C THR A 191 -30.77 -6.52 -4.56
N SER A 192 -30.73 -7.42 -3.57
CA SER A 192 -29.54 -7.83 -2.82
C SER A 192 -29.63 -9.32 -2.46
N LEU A 193 -28.66 -10.12 -2.88
CA LEU A 193 -28.67 -11.59 -2.74
C LEU A 193 -27.75 -12.09 -1.63
N GLY A 194 -28.26 -12.95 -0.76
CA GLY A 194 -27.46 -13.75 0.18
C GLY A 194 -28.26 -14.99 0.52
N GLY A 195 -28.33 -15.42 1.77
CA GLY A 195 -29.01 -16.66 2.13
C GLY A 195 -30.53 -16.64 1.87
N THR A 196 -31.06 -17.76 1.36
CA THR A 196 -32.50 -18.04 1.19
C THR A 196 -33.30 -17.79 2.46
N GLY A 197 -32.69 -17.97 3.64
CA GLY A 197 -33.32 -17.71 4.93
C GLY A 197 -33.38 -16.23 5.34
N ASN A 198 -32.69 -15.31 4.66
CA ASN A 198 -32.61 -13.89 5.05
C ASN A 198 -32.87 -12.89 3.91
N THR A 199 -33.24 -13.38 2.73
CA THR A 199 -33.45 -12.56 1.53
C THR A 199 -34.86 -12.74 0.98
N LEU A 200 -35.56 -11.62 0.80
CA LEU A 200 -36.88 -11.51 0.18
C LEU A 200 -36.83 -10.55 -1.02
N PRO A 201 -37.79 -10.62 -1.94
CA PRO A 201 -37.95 -9.59 -2.97
C PRO A 201 -38.15 -8.21 -2.34
N ASN A 202 -37.61 -7.18 -2.98
CA ASN A 202 -37.64 -5.82 -2.47
C ASN A 202 -39.07 -5.27 -2.50
N SER A 203 -39.64 -4.93 -1.35
CA SER A 203 -41.01 -4.41 -1.26
C SER A 203 -41.23 -3.10 -2.02
N ALA A 204 -40.18 -2.31 -2.27
CA ALA A 204 -40.27 -1.09 -3.08
C ALA A 204 -40.51 -1.37 -4.59
N LEU A 205 -40.33 -2.63 -5.02
CA LEU A 205 -40.59 -3.08 -6.39
C LEU A 205 -41.93 -3.81 -6.53
N ARG A 206 -42.72 -3.93 -5.45
CA ARG A 206 -43.97 -4.69 -5.46
C ARG A 206 -45.04 -3.97 -6.28
N ARG A 207 -45.67 -4.66 -7.23
CA ARG A 207 -46.80 -4.20 -8.03
C ARG A 207 -48.12 -4.42 -7.30
N ALA A 208 -49.18 -3.78 -7.79
CA ALA A 208 -50.54 -3.89 -7.25
C ALA A 208 -51.10 -5.33 -7.30
N ASP A 209 -50.70 -6.12 -8.30
CA ASP A 209 -51.09 -7.52 -8.48
C ASP A 209 -50.29 -8.51 -7.59
N GLY A 210 -49.35 -8.00 -6.79
CA GLY A 210 -48.49 -8.80 -5.91
C GLY A 210 -47.21 -9.34 -6.55
N SER A 211 -47.02 -9.15 -7.87
CA SER A 211 -45.75 -9.42 -8.55
C SER A 211 -44.70 -8.33 -8.26
N TYR A 212 -43.46 -8.52 -8.72
CA TYR A 212 -42.38 -7.56 -8.50
C TYR A 212 -41.79 -7.07 -9.82
N GLU A 213 -41.50 -5.77 -9.90
CA GLU A 213 -40.65 -5.19 -10.92
C GLU A 213 -39.22 -5.72 -10.79
N PRO A 214 -38.47 -5.82 -11.91
CA PRO A 214 -37.09 -6.25 -11.87
C PRO A 214 -36.19 -5.22 -11.16
N ALA A 215 -35.07 -5.68 -10.63
CA ALA A 215 -34.17 -4.93 -9.74
C ALA A 215 -33.68 -3.60 -10.34
N PHE A 216 -33.42 -3.56 -11.65
CA PHE A 216 -32.96 -2.35 -12.35
C PHE A 216 -34.01 -1.22 -12.37
N LYS A 217 -35.27 -1.47 -12.00
CA LYS A 217 -36.31 -0.44 -11.84
C LYS A 217 -36.37 0.18 -10.45
N LEU A 218 -35.50 -0.22 -9.52
CA LEU A 218 -35.47 0.37 -8.18
C LEU A 218 -34.97 1.81 -8.26
N ALA A 219 -35.87 2.77 -8.05
CA ALA A 219 -35.57 4.20 -8.20
C ALA A 219 -34.60 4.75 -7.14
N ASP A 220 -34.64 4.24 -5.91
CA ASP A 220 -33.74 4.65 -4.84
C ASP A 220 -32.79 3.51 -4.46
N GLY A 221 -31.54 3.62 -4.87
CA GLY A 221 -30.50 2.63 -4.57
C GLY A 221 -30.23 2.45 -3.08
N ARG A 222 -30.59 3.40 -2.22
CA ARG A 222 -30.46 3.25 -0.75
C ARG A 222 -31.38 2.16 -0.20
N LEU A 223 -32.43 1.83 -0.94
CA LEU A 223 -33.37 0.76 -0.60
C LEU A 223 -32.91 -0.62 -1.10
N GLU A 224 -31.70 -0.75 -1.67
CA GLU A 224 -31.18 -2.00 -2.22
C GLU A 224 -31.29 -3.19 -1.25
N ARG A 225 -31.11 -2.95 0.06
CA ARG A 225 -31.13 -3.98 1.09
C ARG A 225 -32.47 -4.10 1.82
N LEU A 226 -33.54 -3.46 1.34
CA LEU A 226 -34.86 -3.48 1.98
C LEU A 226 -35.45 -4.90 2.08
N GLY A 227 -35.08 -5.79 1.16
CA GLY A 227 -35.45 -7.21 1.19
C GLY A 227 -34.60 -8.08 2.13
N ARG A 228 -33.68 -7.50 2.93
CA ARG A 228 -32.86 -8.26 3.89
C ARG A 228 -33.51 -8.30 5.26
N MET A 229 -33.73 -9.50 5.78
CA MET A 229 -34.09 -9.68 7.18
C MET A 229 -32.84 -9.53 8.04
N ASN A 230 -32.91 -8.68 9.08
CA ASN A 230 -31.84 -8.64 10.08
C ASN A 230 -31.73 -10.01 10.75
N PRO A 231 -30.51 -10.56 10.93
CA PRO A 231 -30.36 -11.76 11.74
C PRO A 231 -30.89 -11.48 13.16
N PRO A 232 -31.48 -12.47 13.85
CA PRO A 232 -31.81 -12.33 15.25
C PRO A 232 -30.55 -11.89 16.02
N ALA A 233 -30.70 -10.91 16.93
CA ALA A 233 -29.60 -10.44 17.75
C ALA A 233 -28.90 -11.64 18.40
N LYS A 234 -27.58 -11.77 18.21
CA LYS A 234 -26.80 -12.80 18.91
C LYS A 234 -27.03 -12.61 20.42
N PRO A 235 -27.36 -13.67 21.18
CA PRO A 235 -27.45 -13.55 22.62
C PRO A 235 -26.10 -13.04 23.15
N HIS A 236 -26.14 -11.99 23.97
CA HIS A 236 -24.96 -11.51 24.67
C HIS A 236 -24.31 -12.69 25.41
N PRO A 237 -22.98 -12.88 25.30
CA PRO A 237 -22.32 -13.89 26.11
C PRO A 237 -22.57 -13.53 27.58
N HIS A 238 -23.13 -14.50 28.32
CA HIS A 238 -23.35 -14.40 29.75
C HIS A 238 -22.07 -13.90 30.43
N THR A 239 -22.15 -12.74 31.07
CA THR A 239 -21.13 -12.27 31.98
C THR A 239 -21.02 -13.27 33.13
N HIS A 240 -19.85 -13.89 33.27
CA HIS A 240 -19.50 -14.65 34.46
C HIS A 240 -19.58 -13.71 35.69
N PRO A 241 -20.20 -14.14 36.80
CA PRO A 241 -20.25 -13.33 38.00
C PRO A 241 -18.86 -13.26 38.64
N HIS A 242 -18.30 -12.04 38.74
CA HIS A 242 -17.14 -11.78 39.58
C HIS A 242 -17.50 -11.99 41.07
N PRO A 243 -16.56 -12.46 41.92
CA PRO A 243 -16.83 -12.66 43.34
C PRO A 243 -16.95 -11.32 44.07
N HIS A 244 -17.95 -11.23 44.94
CA HIS A 244 -18.24 -10.08 45.81
C HIS A 244 -17.04 -9.64 46.66
N PRO A 245 -16.82 -8.33 46.85
CA PRO A 245 -16.01 -7.82 47.95
C PRO A 245 -16.85 -7.66 49.23
N HIS A 246 -16.22 -7.93 50.37
CA HIS A 246 -16.79 -7.84 51.73
C HIS A 246 -17.28 -6.42 52.10
N PRO A 247 -18.24 -6.29 53.04
CA PRO A 247 -18.87 -5.01 53.38
C PRO A 247 -18.15 -4.28 54.53
N HIS A 248 -18.01 -2.96 54.41
CA HIS A 248 -17.78 -2.06 55.53
C HIS A 248 -18.85 -0.95 55.59
N PRO A 249 -19.15 -0.38 56.77
CA PRO A 249 -20.47 0.11 57.10
C PRO A 249 -20.68 1.62 56.86
N HIS A 250 -21.97 1.97 56.84
CA HIS A 250 -22.65 3.26 56.62
C HIS A 250 -21.95 4.56 57.08
N PRO A 251 -22.20 5.70 56.38
CA PRO A 251 -21.97 7.04 56.91
C PRO A 251 -23.24 7.68 57.49
N HIS A 252 -23.05 8.50 58.53
CA HIS A 252 -24.03 9.42 59.11
C HIS A 252 -24.08 10.76 58.33
N PRO A 253 -25.14 11.58 58.51
CA PRO A 253 -25.51 12.63 57.56
C PRO A 253 -24.94 14.01 57.88
N HIS A 254 -24.72 14.81 56.83
CA HIS A 254 -24.48 16.26 56.90
C HIS A 254 -25.78 17.04 57.16
N PRO A 255 -25.66 18.28 57.67
CA PRO A 255 -26.70 19.27 57.39
C PRO A 255 -26.19 20.65 56.92
N HIS A 256 -27.07 21.30 56.13
CA HIS A 256 -27.22 22.74 55.85
C HIS A 256 -26.15 23.45 54.99
N SER A 257 -26.44 24.46 54.14
CA SER A 257 -27.65 25.07 53.57
C SER A 257 -27.23 26.31 52.74
N HIS A 258 -28.03 26.69 51.73
CA HIS A 258 -28.13 28.04 51.08
C HIS A 258 -26.94 28.54 50.22
N ALA A 259 -27.07 29.37 49.18
CA ALA A 259 -28.16 29.85 48.30
C ALA A 259 -27.53 30.79 47.23
N HIS A 260 -28.19 30.95 46.06
CA HIS A 260 -28.14 32.11 45.11
C HIS A 260 -26.77 32.51 44.48
N ALA A 261 -26.63 33.12 43.29
CA ALA A 261 -27.46 33.45 42.12
C ALA A 261 -26.53 34.02 41.01
N HIS A 262 -27.03 34.02 39.75
CA HIS A 262 -26.75 34.94 38.62
C HIS A 262 -25.32 35.26 38.12
N GLY A 263 -25.18 35.29 36.77
CA GLY A 263 -24.26 36.21 36.09
C GLY A 263 -23.75 35.76 34.72
N GLN A 264 -24.31 36.33 33.65
CA GLN A 264 -23.83 36.23 32.27
C GLN A 264 -22.60 37.14 32.00
N ALA A 265 -21.95 36.83 30.87
CA ALA A 265 -21.27 37.73 29.92
C ALA A 265 -19.72 37.85 29.99
N GLY A 266 -19.08 37.32 28.93
CA GLY A 266 -18.38 38.11 27.90
C GLY A 266 -17.01 38.73 28.24
N GLY A 267 -16.04 38.54 27.33
CA GLY A 267 -14.90 39.46 27.21
C GLY A 267 -13.59 38.82 26.74
N GLN A 268 -13.15 39.21 25.55
CA GLN A 268 -11.88 38.91 24.89
C GLN A 268 -10.68 39.61 25.58
N GLY A 269 -9.44 39.15 25.30
CA GLY A 269 -8.27 40.05 25.29
C GLY A 269 -6.91 39.47 25.69
N ALA A 270 -6.12 39.11 24.67
CA ALA A 270 -4.71 39.43 24.41
C ALA A 270 -3.56 39.08 25.40
N ASP A 271 -2.56 38.40 24.81
CA ASP A 271 -1.09 38.60 24.86
C ASP A 271 -0.39 39.03 26.17
N GLN A 272 0.59 38.21 26.58
CA GLN A 272 2.00 38.63 26.77
C GLN A 272 2.92 37.47 27.22
N GLN A 273 3.96 37.21 26.43
CA GLN A 273 5.31 36.80 26.86
C GLN A 273 6.25 38.01 26.62
N PRO A 274 7.56 38.04 26.96
CA PRO A 274 8.49 36.97 27.43
C PRO A 274 9.48 37.40 28.55
N HIS A 275 10.30 36.47 29.08
CA HIS A 275 11.79 36.57 29.10
C HIS A 275 12.50 35.35 29.77
N PRO A 276 13.80 35.12 29.46
CA PRO A 276 14.54 33.87 29.65
C PRO A 276 15.59 33.94 30.79
N GLN A 277 16.27 32.81 31.08
CA GLN A 277 17.62 32.81 31.67
C GLN A 277 18.36 31.46 31.52
N HIS A 278 19.58 31.53 30.98
CA HIS A 278 20.72 30.63 31.19
C HIS A 278 21.68 31.37 32.16
N PRO A 279 22.65 30.73 32.90
CA PRO A 279 23.92 30.31 32.25
C PRO A 279 24.82 29.24 32.94
N GLN A 280 25.82 28.75 32.15
CA GLN A 280 27.26 28.53 32.43
C GLN A 280 27.87 27.31 33.21
N GLN A 281 28.72 26.58 32.45
CA GLN A 281 30.17 26.22 32.61
C GLN A 281 30.74 25.55 33.88
N GLN A 282 31.56 24.49 33.71
CA GLN A 282 33.01 24.49 34.05
C GLN A 282 33.80 23.23 33.60
N GLN A 283 35.13 23.35 33.65
CA GLN A 283 36.19 22.62 32.95
C GLN A 283 36.96 21.58 33.82
N GLN A 284 37.73 20.72 33.12
CA GLN A 284 39.15 20.29 33.36
C GLN A 284 39.56 19.08 34.25
N ALA A 285 40.41 18.24 33.61
CA ALA A 285 41.74 17.73 34.01
C ALA A 285 41.94 16.29 34.58
N ASP A 286 42.72 15.51 33.80
CA ASP A 286 43.87 14.62 34.08
C ASP A 286 43.86 13.50 35.15
N GLY A 287 44.41 12.34 34.74
CA GLY A 287 45.11 11.40 35.62
C GLY A 287 45.02 9.91 35.24
N MET A 288 45.98 9.40 34.46
CA MET A 288 46.21 7.96 34.23
C MET A 288 47.30 7.43 35.18
N ALA A 289 47.03 6.29 35.85
CA ALA A 289 48.04 5.38 36.37
C ALA A 289 47.49 3.94 36.49
N GLU A 290 48.11 3.05 35.72
CA GLU A 290 48.45 1.62 35.94
C GLU A 290 47.45 0.61 36.54
N ASP A 291 47.17 -0.43 35.74
CA ASP A 291 46.99 -1.85 36.10
C ASP A 291 47.45 -2.67 34.86
N GLY A 292 48.01 -3.87 34.90
CA GLY A 292 48.18 -4.85 35.97
C GLY A 292 48.96 -6.08 35.45
N LYS A 293 49.24 -6.99 36.37
CA LYS A 293 49.96 -8.26 36.19
C LYS A 293 49.01 -9.45 35.91
N ASP A 294 49.55 -10.39 35.13
CA ASP A 294 49.49 -11.85 35.22
C ASP A 294 48.15 -12.62 35.12
N GLY A 295 48.19 -13.74 34.37
CA GLY A 295 47.62 -15.00 34.89
C GLY A 295 46.83 -15.96 33.99
N ALA A 296 47.47 -16.49 32.93
CA ALA A 296 47.61 -17.93 32.58
C ALA A 296 46.44 -18.97 32.51
N ALA A 297 46.69 -19.92 31.58
CA ALA A 297 46.25 -21.34 31.45
C ALA A 297 44.93 -21.62 30.67
N ALA A 298 44.84 -22.28 29.50
CA ALA A 298 45.58 -23.31 28.74
C ALA A 298 45.14 -24.78 28.96
N ALA A 299 45.13 -25.51 27.82
CA ALA A 299 45.31 -26.96 27.56
C ALA A 299 44.06 -27.80 27.19
N THR A 300 44.05 -28.80 26.28
CA THR A 300 44.91 -29.31 25.16
C THR A 300 44.15 -30.49 24.48
N GLY A 301 44.39 -30.79 23.18
CA GLY A 301 43.76 -31.85 22.32
C GLY A 301 44.18 -33.33 22.59
N PRO A 302 44.53 -34.20 21.60
CA PRO A 302 44.38 -34.18 20.12
C PRO A 302 44.10 -35.57 19.42
N ARG A 303 44.10 -35.59 18.06
CA ARG A 303 44.60 -36.61 17.07
C ARG A 303 43.64 -37.23 16.00
N SER A 304 44.16 -37.29 14.76
CA SER A 304 43.62 -37.75 13.45
C SER A 304 43.98 -39.24 13.13
N PRO A 305 44.03 -39.73 11.85
CA PRO A 305 43.03 -39.88 10.76
C PRO A 305 42.99 -41.33 10.17
N ARG A 306 42.07 -41.66 9.24
CA ARG A 306 42.19 -42.82 8.29
C ARG A 306 41.22 -42.68 7.09
N GLY A 307 41.61 -43.19 5.93
CA GLY A 307 40.88 -43.05 4.66
C GLY A 307 40.46 -44.35 3.95
N VAL A 308 39.82 -44.12 2.79
CA VAL A 308 39.73 -44.89 1.51
C VAL A 308 39.03 -46.27 1.46
N ASN A 309 38.27 -46.43 0.36
CA ASN A 309 37.63 -47.60 -0.30
C ASN A 309 36.11 -47.72 -0.05
N GLY A 310 35.25 -48.02 -1.02
CA GLY A 310 35.39 -48.37 -2.44
C GLY A 310 34.14 -49.15 -2.92
N GLY A 311 33.78 -49.01 -4.20
CA GLY A 311 32.81 -49.85 -4.95
C GLY A 311 31.33 -49.45 -4.82
N GLY A 312 30.49 -49.41 -5.86
CA GLY A 312 30.64 -49.76 -7.27
C GLY A 312 29.31 -50.34 -7.82
N VAL A 313 29.08 -50.11 -9.13
CA VAL A 313 28.42 -51.04 -10.10
C VAL A 313 26.97 -50.76 -10.59
N ARG A 314 26.90 -50.44 -11.91
CA ARG A 314 25.91 -50.74 -13.00
C ARG A 314 24.53 -50.06 -13.02
N GLY A 315 23.93 -49.73 -14.16
CA GLY A 315 24.23 -49.96 -15.60
C GLY A 315 23.40 -48.99 -16.47
N GLY A 316 23.85 -48.58 -17.66
CA GLY A 316 23.44 -49.14 -18.97
C GLY A 316 22.08 -48.58 -19.41
N SER A 317 21.83 -47.98 -20.58
CA SER A 317 22.42 -48.16 -21.92
C SER A 317 21.80 -47.18 -22.94
N GLY A 318 22.61 -46.71 -23.91
CA GLY A 318 22.27 -46.40 -25.32
C GLY A 318 21.38 -45.17 -25.59
N GLY A 319 21.64 -44.27 -26.54
CA GLY A 319 22.57 -44.24 -27.68
C GLY A 319 21.89 -43.47 -28.83
N GLY A 320 22.63 -42.61 -29.55
CA GLY A 320 22.18 -41.93 -30.78
C GLY A 320 22.27 -40.40 -30.67
N ALA A 321 23.39 -39.77 -30.98
CA ALA A 321 23.92 -39.44 -32.31
C ALA A 321 23.57 -38.02 -32.76
N ALA A 322 24.64 -37.29 -33.07
CA ALA A 322 24.74 -35.90 -33.47
C ALA A 322 23.92 -35.50 -34.70
N ALA A 323 23.51 -34.23 -34.78
CA ALA A 323 24.11 -33.21 -35.65
C ALA A 323 23.19 -31.98 -35.79
N GLY A 324 23.80 -30.81 -35.96
CA GLY A 324 23.20 -29.75 -36.77
C GLY A 324 22.88 -28.45 -36.05
N HIS A 325 23.84 -27.53 -36.07
CA HIS A 325 23.64 -26.11 -35.83
C HIS A 325 22.50 -25.53 -36.69
N GLY A 326 21.54 -24.87 -36.04
CA GLY A 326 20.64 -23.91 -36.65
C GLY A 326 20.58 -22.68 -35.75
N GLN A 327 21.15 -21.57 -36.21
CA GLN A 327 21.12 -20.27 -35.56
C GLN A 327 19.66 -19.81 -35.41
N GLY A 328 19.17 -19.74 -34.17
CA GLY A 328 17.93 -19.06 -33.82
C GLY A 328 18.26 -17.67 -33.27
N GLN A 329 17.91 -16.65 -34.03
CA GLN A 329 17.96 -15.25 -33.63
C GLN A 329 17.25 -15.07 -32.28
N GLY A 330 17.98 -14.53 -31.30
CA GLY A 330 17.42 -14.17 -30.01
C GLY A 330 16.44 -13.03 -30.17
N HIS A 331 15.14 -13.34 -30.22
CA HIS A 331 14.10 -12.38 -29.91
C HIS A 331 14.24 -12.00 -28.43
N GLY A 332 14.67 -10.76 -28.20
CA GLY A 332 14.72 -10.16 -26.88
C GLY A 332 13.36 -10.25 -26.21
N GLN A 333 13.30 -11.01 -25.13
CA GLN A 333 12.17 -10.96 -24.21
C GLN A 333 12.19 -9.58 -23.55
N GLY A 334 11.16 -8.78 -23.83
CA GLY A 334 10.91 -7.54 -23.11
C GLY A 334 10.62 -7.86 -21.65
N HIS A 335 11.62 -7.65 -20.80
CA HIS A 335 11.38 -7.47 -19.37
C HIS A 335 10.46 -6.26 -19.20
N GLY A 336 9.18 -6.48 -18.94
CA GLY A 336 8.32 -5.44 -18.41
C GLY A 336 9.00 -4.89 -17.15
N LEU A 337 9.31 -3.59 -17.14
CA LEU A 337 9.99 -2.95 -16.02
C LEU A 337 9.17 -3.15 -14.75
N LEU A 338 9.58 -4.09 -13.90
CA LEU A 338 9.10 -4.16 -12.52
C LEU A 338 9.37 -2.79 -11.89
N THR A 339 8.31 -2.05 -11.58
CA THR A 339 8.45 -0.72 -11.00
C THR A 339 8.93 -0.87 -9.57
N HIS A 340 10.21 -0.60 -9.35
CA HIS A 340 10.77 -0.69 -8.01
C HIS A 340 10.15 0.39 -7.13
N SER A 341 9.71 0.02 -5.94
CA SER A 341 8.89 0.86 -5.08
C SER A 341 9.54 1.15 -3.75
N ALA A 342 9.39 2.40 -3.31
CA ALA A 342 9.86 2.89 -2.02
C ALA A 342 8.74 3.59 -1.25
N ALA A 343 8.90 3.70 0.06
CA ALA A 343 8.06 4.51 0.95
C ALA A 343 8.92 5.26 1.95
N ILE A 344 8.42 6.40 2.42
CA ILE A 344 9.12 7.27 3.38
C ILE A 344 8.26 7.43 4.63
N VAL A 345 8.88 7.32 5.79
CA VAL A 345 8.26 7.62 7.10
C VAL A 345 9.03 8.79 7.72
N ILE A 346 8.38 9.93 7.83
CA ILE A 346 8.92 11.11 8.50
C ILE A 346 8.38 11.13 9.93
N ILE A 347 9.26 11.30 10.91
CA ILE A 347 8.97 11.13 12.33
C ILE A 347 9.34 12.43 13.04
N GLY A 348 8.37 13.03 13.73
CA GLY A 348 8.58 14.28 14.49
C GLY A 348 7.27 15.00 14.84
N ASP A 349 7.01 15.22 16.13
CA ASP A 349 5.85 15.97 16.63
C ASP A 349 5.83 17.44 16.16
N GLU A 350 7.00 18.05 15.98
CA GLU A 350 7.18 19.42 15.51
C GLU A 350 6.72 19.61 14.06
N LEU A 351 6.77 18.55 13.25
CA LEU A 351 6.30 18.54 11.87
C LEU A 351 4.77 18.48 11.85
N LEU A 352 4.18 17.61 12.67
CA LEU A 352 2.71 17.49 12.78
C LEU A 352 2.06 18.72 13.40
N SER A 353 2.76 19.41 14.31
CA SER A 353 2.31 20.68 14.87
C SER A 353 2.60 21.89 13.97
N GLY A 354 3.28 21.70 12.83
CA GLY A 354 3.58 22.76 11.87
C GLY A 354 4.63 23.77 12.34
N LYS A 355 5.40 23.47 13.40
CA LYS A 355 6.46 24.36 13.91
C LYS A 355 7.70 24.33 13.03
N VAL A 356 7.90 23.24 12.30
CA VAL A 356 9.03 23.02 11.40
C VAL A 356 8.48 22.62 10.04
N GLU A 357 9.02 23.23 9.00
CA GLU A 357 8.77 22.84 7.61
C GLU A 357 9.57 21.56 7.28
N ASP A 358 8.90 20.56 6.69
CA ASP A 358 9.60 19.37 6.23
C ASP A 358 10.40 19.63 4.95
N LEU A 359 11.70 19.37 5.02
CA LEU A 359 12.60 19.38 3.87
C LEU A 359 13.02 17.96 3.46
N ASN A 360 12.79 16.97 4.32
CA ASN A 360 13.33 15.63 4.18
C ASN A 360 12.54 14.80 3.17
N ALA A 361 11.19 14.83 3.23
CA ALA A 361 10.40 14.08 2.26
C ALA A 361 10.62 14.60 0.84
N ARG A 362 10.65 15.94 0.67
CA ARG A 362 10.93 16.56 -0.63
C ARG A 362 12.27 16.08 -1.20
N PHE A 363 13.33 16.16 -0.39
CA PHE A 363 14.67 15.73 -0.80
C PHE A 363 14.70 14.24 -1.18
N LEU A 364 14.19 13.37 -0.30
CA LEU A 364 14.18 11.92 -0.53
C LEU A 364 13.35 11.53 -1.76
N CYS A 365 12.17 12.13 -1.95
CA CYS A 365 11.34 11.91 -3.13
C CYS A 365 12.09 12.22 -4.43
N ARG A 366 12.78 13.36 -4.48
CA ARG A 366 13.57 13.76 -5.65
C ARG A 366 14.70 12.77 -5.91
N GLU A 367 15.49 12.46 -4.89
CA GLU A 367 16.65 11.59 -5.04
C GLU A 367 16.26 10.15 -5.42
N LEU A 368 15.19 9.61 -4.82
CA LEU A 368 14.66 8.30 -5.16
C LEU A 368 14.15 8.26 -6.61
N ARG A 369 13.44 9.29 -7.07
CA ARG A 369 12.99 9.39 -8.47
C ARG A 369 14.14 9.47 -9.45
N ALA A 370 15.19 10.22 -9.12
CA ALA A 370 16.42 10.31 -9.91
C ALA A 370 17.15 8.95 -10.01
N LEU A 371 16.96 8.06 -9.03
CA LEU A 371 17.43 6.68 -9.07
C LEU A 371 16.43 5.71 -9.72
N GLY A 372 15.23 6.16 -10.11
CA GLY A 372 14.19 5.31 -10.69
C GLY A 372 13.30 4.59 -9.68
N TRP A 373 13.32 4.93 -8.39
CA TRP A 373 12.39 4.38 -7.41
C TRP A 373 11.05 5.11 -7.46
N GLN A 374 9.95 4.35 -7.58
CA GLN A 374 8.60 4.89 -7.43
C GLN A 374 8.29 5.05 -5.94
N VAL A 375 8.32 6.28 -5.45
CA VAL A 375 7.81 6.59 -4.11
C VAL A 375 6.29 6.47 -4.13
N THR A 376 5.76 5.50 -3.40
CA THR A 376 4.31 5.19 -3.40
C THR A 376 3.56 5.87 -2.26
N ARG A 377 4.26 6.12 -1.14
CA ARG A 377 3.70 6.73 0.07
C ARG A 377 4.77 7.51 0.82
N VAL A 378 4.35 8.64 1.39
CA VAL A 378 5.06 9.36 2.44
C VAL A 378 4.09 9.49 3.61
N VAL A 379 4.51 9.08 4.80
CA VAL A 379 3.69 9.15 6.02
C VAL A 379 4.43 9.96 7.06
N PHE A 380 3.72 10.90 7.68
CA PHE A 380 4.21 11.66 8.83
C PHE A 380 3.59 11.06 10.09
N VAL A 381 4.41 10.73 11.07
CA VAL A 381 3.97 10.11 12.34
C VAL A 381 4.55 10.87 13.53
N PRO A 382 3.85 10.88 14.68
CA PRO A 382 4.38 11.46 15.91
C PRO A 382 5.56 10.64 16.45
N ASP A 383 6.24 11.19 17.45
CA ASP A 383 7.28 10.52 18.23
C ASP A 383 6.68 9.48 19.20
N ASP A 384 5.92 8.53 18.64
CA ASP A 384 5.26 7.45 19.37
C ASP A 384 5.64 6.07 18.81
N VAL A 385 5.95 5.14 19.72
CA VAL A 385 6.45 3.80 19.38
C VAL A 385 5.43 2.99 18.58
N ASP A 386 4.15 3.06 18.93
CA ASP A 386 3.09 2.28 18.28
C ASP A 386 2.74 2.85 16.90
N GLU A 387 2.68 4.17 16.76
CA GLU A 387 2.45 4.83 15.47
C GLU A 387 3.58 4.57 14.48
N ILE A 388 4.85 4.72 14.92
CA ILE A 388 6.02 4.37 14.11
C ILE A 388 5.98 2.88 13.74
N ALA A 389 5.69 1.99 14.70
CA ALA A 389 5.65 0.57 14.45
C ALA A 389 4.57 0.18 13.43
N SER A 390 3.38 0.79 13.53
CA SER A 390 2.26 0.58 12.62
C SER A 390 2.61 1.02 11.20
N ALA A 391 3.11 2.25 11.04
CA ALA A 391 3.49 2.80 9.74
C ALA A 391 4.62 2.00 9.08
N VAL A 392 5.70 1.72 9.82
CA VAL A 392 6.84 0.94 9.30
C VAL A 392 6.41 -0.46 8.92
N ARG A 393 5.62 -1.16 9.75
CA ARG A 393 5.14 -2.53 9.45
C ARG A 393 4.26 -2.56 8.19
N ALA A 394 3.32 -1.63 8.09
CA ALA A 394 2.40 -1.56 6.95
C ALA A 394 3.15 -1.28 5.64
N LEU A 395 4.13 -0.38 5.66
CA LEU A 395 4.90 -0.01 4.48
C LEU A 395 5.93 -1.09 4.11
N ALA A 396 6.70 -1.60 5.08
CA ALA A 396 7.72 -2.61 4.83
C ALA A 396 7.17 -3.90 4.22
N ALA A 397 5.89 -4.20 4.42
CA ALA A 397 5.21 -5.35 3.84
C ALA A 397 4.86 -5.20 2.34
N VAL A 398 4.81 -3.96 1.82
CA VAL A 398 4.26 -3.67 0.49
C VAL A 398 5.22 -2.91 -0.44
N VAL A 399 6.36 -2.45 0.07
CA VAL A 399 7.42 -1.83 -0.75
C VAL A 399 8.78 -2.52 -0.54
N GLN A 400 9.68 -2.37 -1.51
CA GLN A 400 11.01 -2.95 -1.45
C GLN A 400 11.98 -2.16 -0.57
N VAL A 401 11.73 -0.86 -0.36
CA VAL A 401 12.57 0.03 0.45
C VAL A 401 11.70 0.95 1.30
N VAL A 402 11.93 0.97 2.60
CA VAL A 402 11.37 1.98 3.51
C VAL A 402 12.51 2.86 4.00
N ILE A 403 12.35 4.17 3.94
CA ILE A 403 13.30 5.14 4.50
C ILE A 403 12.61 5.86 5.65
N THR A 404 13.17 5.79 6.85
CA THR A 404 12.73 6.58 8.00
C THR A 404 13.61 7.81 8.17
N ALA A 405 13.04 8.93 8.58
CA ALA A 405 13.77 10.15 8.88
C ALA A 405 13.23 10.80 10.16
N GLY A 406 14.04 10.88 11.22
CA GLY A 406 13.66 11.47 12.51
C GLY A 406 13.74 10.50 13.70
N GLY A 407 13.72 11.03 14.91
CA GLY A 407 13.59 10.27 16.17
C GLY A 407 14.73 9.29 16.52
N ILE A 408 15.97 9.55 16.11
CA ILE A 408 17.15 8.68 16.36
C ILE A 408 18.23 9.28 17.26
N GLY A 409 17.98 10.47 17.80
CA GLY A 409 18.89 11.12 18.72
C GLY A 409 18.86 10.53 20.14
N PRO A 410 19.46 11.25 21.09
CA PRO A 410 19.61 10.79 22.47
C PRO A 410 18.46 11.20 23.42
N THR A 411 17.50 12.04 22.99
CA THR A 411 16.48 12.61 23.88
C THR A 411 15.34 11.62 24.13
N LEU A 412 14.42 11.91 25.07
CA LEU A 412 13.40 10.94 25.49
C LEU A 412 12.44 10.54 24.36
N ASP A 413 12.04 11.53 23.58
CA ASP A 413 11.18 11.49 22.40
C ASP A 413 11.81 10.81 21.18
N ASP A 414 13.14 10.63 21.12
CA ASP A 414 13.77 9.87 20.04
C ASP A 414 13.44 8.36 20.14
N VAL A 415 12.32 7.93 19.56
CA VAL A 415 11.78 6.56 19.73
C VAL A 415 11.72 5.72 18.44
N THR A 416 12.38 6.15 17.37
CA THR A 416 12.33 5.48 16.06
C THR A 416 12.83 4.04 16.11
N MET A 417 13.94 3.78 16.80
CA MET A 417 14.51 2.42 16.87
C MET A 417 13.64 1.46 17.70
N GLN A 418 12.96 1.97 18.72
CA GLN A 418 11.95 1.26 19.51
C GLN A 418 10.74 0.91 18.64
N GLY A 419 10.25 1.88 17.85
CA GLY A 419 9.16 1.66 16.89
C GLY A 419 9.51 0.62 15.83
N ILE A 420 10.71 0.71 15.24
CA ILE A 420 11.19 -0.29 14.26
C ILE A 420 11.32 -1.68 14.91
N SER A 421 11.86 -1.78 16.13
CA SER A 421 11.94 -3.04 16.90
C SER A 421 10.58 -3.69 17.08
N ARG A 422 9.55 -2.91 17.45
CA ARG A 422 8.16 -3.37 17.55
C ARG A 422 7.54 -3.71 16.18
N ALA A 423 7.90 -2.99 15.12
CA ALA A 423 7.42 -3.28 13.77
C ALA A 423 7.87 -4.66 13.28
N VAL A 424 9.16 -4.98 13.48
CA VAL A 424 9.78 -6.22 12.98
C VAL A 424 9.73 -7.39 13.98
N GLY A 425 9.25 -7.16 15.21
CA GLY A 425 9.14 -8.20 16.23
C GLY A 425 10.48 -8.71 16.77
N GLN A 426 11.51 -7.87 16.80
CA GLN A 426 12.84 -8.20 17.32
C GLN A 426 13.11 -7.49 18.63
N PRO A 427 13.87 -8.08 19.57
CA PRO A 427 14.24 -7.40 20.80
C PRO A 427 15.13 -6.17 20.50
N LEU A 428 14.87 -5.09 21.22
CA LEU A 428 15.71 -3.90 21.24
C LEU A 428 16.94 -4.19 22.11
N VAL A 429 18.13 -4.05 21.53
CA VAL A 429 19.41 -4.31 22.21
C VAL A 429 20.37 -3.17 21.95
N ARG A 430 21.38 -3.04 22.82
CA ARG A 430 22.54 -2.20 22.52
C ARG A 430 23.44 -2.93 21.54
N LEU A 431 23.64 -2.35 20.37
CA LEU A 431 24.45 -2.90 19.29
C LEU A 431 25.94 -2.72 19.66
N PRO A 432 26.70 -3.80 19.91
CA PRO A 432 28.08 -3.69 20.40
C PRO A 432 28.96 -2.84 19.48
N GLY A 433 28.84 -3.05 18.16
CA GLY A 433 29.58 -2.25 17.18
C GLY A 433 29.23 -0.76 17.18
N MET A 434 28.02 -0.37 17.57
CA MET A 434 27.67 1.04 17.71
C MET A 434 28.24 1.60 19.03
N VAL A 435 28.20 0.84 20.12
CA VAL A 435 28.81 1.22 21.41
C VAL A 435 30.30 1.51 21.24
N GLU A 436 31.04 0.62 20.57
CA GLU A 436 32.47 0.80 20.29
C GLU A 436 32.76 2.09 19.49
N ARG A 437 31.92 2.39 18.49
CA ARG A 437 32.05 3.61 17.67
C ARG A 437 31.78 4.87 18.48
N LEU A 438 30.75 4.85 19.33
CA LEU A 438 30.45 5.97 20.24
C LEU A 438 31.56 6.15 21.27
N ALA A 439 32.09 5.08 21.84
CA ALA A 439 33.24 5.13 22.76
C ALA A 439 34.45 5.77 22.06
N SER A 440 34.76 5.34 20.83
CA SER A 440 35.84 5.95 20.03
C SER A 440 35.62 7.44 19.75
N TYR A 441 34.37 7.90 19.67
CA TYR A 441 34.04 9.30 19.37
C TYR A 441 34.04 10.19 20.63
N PHE A 442 33.53 9.68 21.76
CA PHE A 442 33.34 10.44 23.01
C PHE A 442 34.48 10.26 24.04
N GLY A 443 35.54 9.53 23.71
CA GLY A 443 36.74 9.44 24.56
C GLY A 443 36.81 8.20 25.47
N GLY A 444 36.16 7.10 25.09
CA GLY A 444 36.19 5.80 25.76
C GLY A 444 34.83 5.35 26.30
N GLU A 445 34.71 4.07 26.67
CA GLU A 445 33.46 3.51 27.21
C GLU A 445 33.02 4.19 28.51
N GLY A 446 33.97 4.54 29.38
CA GLY A 446 33.70 5.25 30.64
C GLY A 446 33.13 6.67 30.47
N ALA A 447 33.21 7.23 29.26
CA ALA A 447 32.65 8.55 28.92
C ALA A 447 31.23 8.47 28.34
N LEU A 448 30.68 7.26 28.14
CA LEU A 448 29.35 7.09 27.58
C LEU A 448 28.26 7.25 28.64
N SER A 449 27.44 8.30 28.47
CA SER A 449 26.22 8.49 29.27
C SER A 449 25.12 7.53 28.82
N PRO A 450 24.05 7.33 29.62
CA PRO A 450 22.85 6.61 29.17
C PRO A 450 22.26 7.17 27.87
N ALA A 451 22.33 8.49 27.67
CA ALA A 451 21.88 9.16 26.47
C ALA A 451 22.74 8.80 25.24
N HIS A 452 24.06 8.66 25.42
CA HIS A 452 24.92 8.12 24.36
C HIS A 452 24.55 6.67 24.04
N LEU A 453 24.37 5.84 25.06
CA LEU A 453 24.02 4.42 24.88
C LEU A 453 22.65 4.21 24.22
N LYS A 454 21.71 5.13 24.39
CA LYS A 454 20.41 5.12 23.68
C LYS A 454 20.60 5.14 22.16
N MET A 455 21.52 5.95 21.65
CA MET A 455 21.83 6.00 20.21
C MET A 455 22.48 4.72 19.67
N ALA A 456 22.91 3.81 20.56
CA ALA A 456 23.38 2.48 20.21
C ALA A 456 22.29 1.40 20.25
N GLU A 457 21.04 1.77 20.55
CA GLU A 457 19.93 0.82 20.59
C GLU A 457 19.36 0.55 19.20
N GLY A 458 19.04 -0.72 18.94
CA GLY A 458 18.33 -1.12 17.74
C GLY A 458 17.84 -2.56 17.82
N PRO A 459 16.99 -2.98 16.86
CA PRO A 459 16.65 -4.38 16.68
C PRO A 459 17.90 -5.26 16.61
N GLN A 460 17.86 -6.44 17.23
CA GLN A 460 19.02 -7.34 17.32
C GLN A 460 19.72 -7.62 15.98
N GLN A 461 19.00 -7.63 14.86
CA GLN A 461 19.55 -7.89 13.53
C GLN A 461 19.86 -6.63 12.72
N THR A 462 20.08 -5.50 13.37
CA THR A 462 20.45 -4.25 12.69
C THR A 462 21.82 -4.38 12.02
N GLU A 463 21.86 -4.12 10.71
CA GLU A 463 23.09 -3.95 9.93
C GLU A 463 23.62 -2.53 10.15
N LEU A 464 24.89 -2.42 10.57
CA LEU A 464 25.63 -1.16 10.62
C LEU A 464 26.44 -1.00 9.34
N ILE A 465 26.14 0.04 8.58
CA ILE A 465 26.73 0.31 7.28
C ILE A 465 27.68 1.49 7.40
N ASP A 466 28.98 1.21 7.28
CA ASP A 466 30.01 2.23 7.27
C ASP A 466 30.01 3.00 5.94
N TYR A 467 30.37 4.28 6.02
CA TYR A 467 30.53 5.15 4.87
C TYR A 467 31.56 6.24 5.14
N GLU A 468 32.13 6.77 4.08
CA GLU A 468 33.12 7.85 4.14
C GLU A 468 32.42 9.22 4.12
N LEU A 469 32.94 10.15 4.92
CA LEU A 469 32.47 11.53 4.90
C LEU A 469 33.07 12.26 3.67
N PRO A 470 32.24 12.85 2.79
CA PRO A 470 32.70 13.48 1.56
C PRO A 470 33.76 14.57 1.77
N ASP A 471 33.61 15.35 2.85
CA ASP A 471 34.44 16.51 3.15
C ASP A 471 35.57 16.22 4.16
N SER A 472 35.81 14.95 4.51
CA SER A 472 36.79 14.56 5.55
C SER A 472 37.92 13.68 5.02
N GLY A 473 38.23 13.76 3.72
CA GLY A 473 39.37 13.06 3.12
C GLY A 473 39.28 11.54 3.20
N GLY A 474 38.06 10.97 3.11
CA GLY A 474 37.84 9.52 3.17
C GLY A 474 37.73 8.96 4.60
N GLN A 475 37.64 9.81 5.63
CA GLN A 475 37.43 9.32 6.99
C GLN A 475 36.07 8.63 7.12
N THR A 476 36.08 7.41 7.66
CA THR A 476 34.86 6.64 7.96
C THR A 476 34.05 7.33 9.07
N SER A 477 32.76 7.51 8.84
CA SER A 477 31.83 8.06 9.83
C SER A 477 31.77 7.18 11.08
N LYS A 478 31.81 7.81 12.26
CA LYS A 478 31.57 7.14 13.55
C LYS A 478 30.09 6.86 13.81
N PHE A 479 29.20 7.39 12.98
CA PHE A 479 27.75 7.18 13.05
C PHE A 479 27.29 6.46 11.78
N PRO A 480 27.38 5.12 11.70
CA PRO A 480 27.04 4.34 10.51
C PRO A 480 25.55 4.50 10.14
N LEU A 481 25.22 4.22 8.88
CA LEU A 481 23.83 4.05 8.46
C LEU A 481 23.28 2.75 9.06
N MET A 482 22.10 2.80 9.67
CA MET A 482 21.45 1.63 10.23
C MET A 482 20.41 1.09 9.25
N ARG A 483 20.39 -0.23 9.09
CA ARG A 483 19.41 -0.93 8.27
C ARG A 483 18.84 -2.14 9.01
N VAL A 484 17.52 -2.31 8.91
CA VAL A 484 16.80 -3.46 9.44
C VAL A 484 15.91 -4.00 8.33
N ASN A 485 16.17 -5.22 7.84
CA ASN A 485 15.47 -5.77 6.67
C ASN A 485 15.54 -4.83 5.45
N ASN A 486 14.39 -4.34 4.96
CA ASN A 486 14.26 -3.35 3.89
C ASN A 486 14.11 -1.90 4.40
N ILE A 487 14.35 -1.65 5.68
CA ILE A 487 14.17 -0.35 6.33
C ILE A 487 15.53 0.31 6.54
N TYR A 488 15.71 1.52 6.02
CA TYR A 488 16.89 2.37 6.21
C TYR A 488 16.55 3.52 7.14
N VAL A 489 17.47 3.82 8.08
CA VAL A 489 17.22 4.77 9.15
C VAL A 489 18.11 6.00 9.02
N LEU A 490 17.48 7.15 8.77
CA LEU A 490 18.14 8.44 8.59
C LEU A 490 17.72 9.42 9.70
N PRO A 491 18.57 10.40 10.04
CA PRO A 491 18.27 11.45 11.02
C PRO A 491 17.23 12.44 10.49
N GLY A 492 16.54 13.12 11.40
CA GLY A 492 15.58 14.18 11.06
C GLY A 492 16.25 15.50 10.68
N VAL A 493 17.49 15.75 11.12
CA VAL A 493 18.23 16.97 10.75
C VAL A 493 18.62 16.92 9.27
N PRO A 494 18.17 17.87 8.42
CA PRO A 494 18.33 17.77 6.97
C PRO A 494 19.79 17.65 6.50
N THR A 495 20.72 18.39 7.11
CA THR A 495 22.14 18.33 6.75
C THR A 495 22.74 16.95 7.01
N LEU A 496 22.39 16.32 8.13
CA LEU A 496 22.83 14.97 8.48
C LEU A 496 22.15 13.91 7.61
N LEU A 497 20.88 14.14 7.23
CA LEU A 497 20.15 13.27 6.33
C LEU A 497 20.82 13.24 4.96
N VAL A 498 21.13 14.41 4.37
CA VAL A 498 21.82 14.51 3.08
C VAL A 498 23.18 13.82 3.12
N GLN A 499 23.94 13.98 4.22
CA GLN A 499 25.20 13.27 4.41
C GLN A 499 25.01 11.75 4.42
N LYS A 500 24.06 11.22 5.17
CA LYS A 500 23.78 9.76 5.20
C LYS A 500 23.14 9.24 3.91
N TRP A 501 22.40 10.08 3.20
CA TRP A 501 21.87 9.73 1.88
C TRP A 501 23.00 9.44 0.89
N SER A 502 24.11 10.19 0.95
CA SER A 502 25.26 9.92 0.07
C SER A 502 25.82 8.50 0.22
N ALA A 503 25.69 7.90 1.42
CA ALA A 503 26.05 6.50 1.68
C ALA A 503 25.00 5.49 1.20
N LEU A 504 23.72 5.84 1.33
CA LEU A 504 22.60 5.00 0.92
C LEU A 504 22.47 4.95 -0.61
N LYS A 505 22.68 6.08 -1.28
CA LYS A 505 22.44 6.26 -2.72
C LYS A 505 23.12 5.19 -3.59
N PRO A 506 24.42 4.87 -3.44
CA PRO A 506 25.05 3.81 -4.23
C PRO A 506 24.44 2.42 -4.02
N ARG A 507 23.87 2.15 -2.84
CA ARG A 507 23.23 0.86 -2.52
C ARG A 507 21.84 0.72 -3.13
N LEU A 508 21.15 1.84 -3.34
CA LEU A 508 19.84 1.89 -4.01
C LEU A 508 19.97 2.09 -5.53
N GLN A 509 21.18 2.32 -6.02
CA GLN A 509 21.46 2.49 -7.43
C GLN A 509 21.68 1.13 -8.08
N GLU A 510 20.63 0.60 -8.69
CA GLU A 510 20.68 -0.66 -9.43
C GLU A 510 20.74 -0.39 -10.94
N ALA A 511 21.59 -1.12 -11.67
CA ALA A 511 21.79 -0.91 -13.12
C ALA A 511 20.50 -1.11 -13.96
N ALA A 512 19.51 -1.81 -13.42
CA ALA A 512 18.22 -2.05 -14.06
C ALA A 512 17.18 -0.93 -13.85
N LEU A 513 17.48 0.09 -13.03
CA LEU A 513 16.56 1.17 -12.74
C LEU A 513 16.73 2.33 -13.72
N ALA A 514 15.81 2.44 -14.67
CA ALA A 514 15.69 3.66 -15.47
C ALA A 514 15.22 4.83 -14.58
N PRO A 515 15.90 5.98 -14.60
CA PRO A 515 15.49 7.16 -13.85
C PRO A 515 14.16 7.69 -14.39
N PHE A 516 13.39 8.36 -13.54
CA PHE A 516 12.26 9.15 -14.03
C PHE A 516 12.80 10.39 -14.75
N ARG A 517 12.22 10.68 -15.92
CA ARG A 517 12.38 11.91 -16.66
C ARG A 517 11.08 12.69 -16.59
N ASN A 518 11.18 14.01 -16.54
CA ASN A 518 10.01 14.87 -16.52
C ASN A 518 10.07 15.93 -17.62
N ALA A 519 8.89 16.39 -18.03
CA ALA A 519 8.72 17.55 -18.87
C ALA A 519 7.60 18.42 -18.31
N THR A 520 7.81 19.73 -18.34
CA THR A 520 6.91 20.73 -17.79
C THR A 520 6.56 21.72 -18.88
N LEU A 521 5.28 21.83 -19.21
CA LEU A 521 4.76 22.84 -20.14
C LEU A 521 4.10 23.94 -19.32
N ARG A 522 4.55 25.18 -19.50
CA ARG A 522 3.91 26.37 -18.92
C ARG A 522 3.00 26.98 -19.95
N LEU A 523 1.72 27.13 -19.60
CA LEU A 523 0.68 27.64 -20.48
C LEU A 523 0.23 29.04 -20.06
N SER A 524 -0.07 29.90 -21.03
CA SER A 524 -0.67 31.22 -20.80
C SER A 524 -2.17 31.18 -20.45
N LEU A 525 -2.76 29.99 -20.53
CA LEU A 525 -4.17 29.73 -20.27
C LEU A 525 -4.49 29.81 -18.77
N LYS A 526 -5.70 30.31 -18.44
CA LYS A 526 -6.18 30.45 -17.05
C LYS A 526 -7.35 29.54 -16.70
N ASP A 527 -7.97 28.90 -17.70
CA ASP A 527 -9.11 28.02 -17.53
C ASP A 527 -8.69 26.58 -17.82
N GLU A 528 -8.57 25.77 -16.76
CA GLU A 528 -8.14 24.38 -16.84
C GLU A 528 -9.12 23.51 -17.65
N THR A 529 -10.38 23.91 -17.76
CA THR A 529 -11.39 23.17 -18.53
C THR A 529 -11.05 23.13 -20.02
N THR A 530 -10.28 24.11 -20.52
CA THR A 530 -9.84 24.17 -21.92
C THR A 530 -8.82 23.10 -22.28
N ILE A 531 -8.04 22.62 -21.31
CA ILE A 531 -6.99 21.61 -21.52
C ILE A 531 -7.43 20.20 -21.07
N ALA A 532 -8.49 20.09 -20.27
CA ALA A 532 -8.97 18.82 -19.73
C ALA A 532 -9.20 17.73 -20.80
N PRO A 533 -9.82 17.99 -21.97
CA PRO A 533 -9.97 16.97 -23.01
C PRO A 533 -8.63 16.46 -23.56
N ALA A 534 -7.64 17.35 -23.70
CA ALA A 534 -6.30 17.00 -24.16
C ALA A 534 -5.59 16.11 -23.13
N LEU A 535 -5.68 16.47 -21.83
CA LEU A 535 -5.13 15.66 -20.74
C LEU A 535 -5.74 14.26 -20.69
N VAL A 536 -7.07 14.14 -20.79
CA VAL A 536 -7.78 12.85 -20.80
C VAL A 536 -7.32 11.98 -21.97
N ARG A 537 -7.17 12.57 -23.15
CA ARG A 537 -6.69 11.85 -24.34
C ARG A 537 -5.26 11.35 -24.15
N VAL A 538 -4.33 12.21 -23.75
CA VAL A 538 -2.92 11.81 -23.55
C VAL A 538 -2.79 10.78 -22.43
N ALA A 539 -3.51 10.93 -21.33
CA ALA A 539 -3.56 9.93 -20.26
C ALA A 539 -4.15 8.60 -20.75
N SER A 540 -5.14 8.61 -21.64
CA SER A 540 -5.71 7.39 -22.22
C SER A 540 -4.75 6.68 -23.17
N THR A 541 -4.00 7.44 -23.98
CA THR A 541 -3.05 6.91 -24.97
C THR A 541 -1.75 6.43 -24.33
N HIS A 542 -1.20 7.20 -23.37
CA HIS A 542 0.15 6.99 -22.82
C HIS A 542 0.18 6.61 -21.34
N GLY A 543 -0.97 6.55 -20.65
CA GLY A 543 -1.07 6.43 -19.19
C GLY A 543 -0.49 5.16 -18.56
N LEU A 544 -0.01 4.22 -19.36
CA LEU A 544 0.78 3.08 -18.88
C LEU A 544 2.23 3.46 -18.58
N ASP A 545 2.80 4.34 -19.38
CA ASP A 545 4.22 4.72 -19.35
C ASP A 545 4.42 6.14 -18.83
N VAL A 546 3.45 7.04 -19.09
CA VAL A 546 3.54 8.47 -18.80
C VAL A 546 2.44 8.88 -17.82
N THR A 547 2.84 9.45 -16.69
CA THR A 547 1.93 10.12 -15.76
C THR A 547 1.78 11.57 -16.18
N VAL A 548 0.55 12.07 -16.23
CA VAL A 548 0.23 13.45 -16.61
C VAL A 548 -0.40 14.16 -15.41
N GLY A 549 0.08 15.37 -15.10
CA GLY A 549 -0.47 16.24 -14.07
C GLY A 549 -0.76 17.63 -14.62
N SER A 550 -1.67 18.36 -13.97
CA SER A 550 -1.95 19.76 -14.25
C SER A 550 -2.10 20.55 -12.97
N TYR A 551 -1.57 21.77 -12.96
CA TYR A 551 -1.50 22.65 -11.80
C TYR A 551 -1.80 24.10 -12.21
N PRO A 552 -2.92 24.68 -11.76
CA PRO A 552 -3.17 26.10 -11.96
C PRO A 552 -2.20 26.93 -11.09
N VAL A 553 -1.62 27.96 -11.67
CA VAL A 553 -0.70 28.91 -11.02
C VAL A 553 -1.12 30.35 -11.34
N GLU A 554 -0.61 31.35 -10.60
CA GLU A 554 -1.01 32.74 -10.83
C GLU A 554 -0.83 33.22 -12.28
N GLN A 555 0.20 32.70 -12.95
CA GLN A 555 0.62 33.10 -14.30
C GLN A 555 0.08 32.17 -15.40
N GLY A 556 -0.83 31.25 -15.08
CA GLY A 556 -1.47 30.37 -16.04
C GLY A 556 -1.62 28.93 -15.54
N ILE A 557 -1.31 27.95 -16.38
CA ILE A 557 -1.41 26.52 -16.02
C ILE A 557 -0.10 25.83 -16.32
N ILE A 558 0.33 24.95 -15.43
CA ILE A 558 1.47 24.06 -15.62
C ILE A 558 0.95 22.66 -15.92
N ILE A 559 1.43 22.03 -16.99
CA ILE A 559 1.24 20.60 -17.25
C ILE A 559 2.57 19.90 -16.99
N THR A 560 2.55 18.80 -16.26
CA THR A 560 3.72 17.94 -16.06
C THR A 560 3.50 16.58 -16.70
N LEU A 561 4.53 16.05 -17.33
CA LEU A 561 4.59 14.68 -17.84
C LEU A 561 5.80 13.98 -17.23
N ASP A 562 5.58 12.80 -16.66
CA ASP A 562 6.61 12.02 -15.96
C ASP A 562 6.65 10.58 -16.49
N SER A 563 7.83 10.07 -16.81
CA SER A 563 7.99 8.72 -17.36
C SER A 563 9.37 8.15 -17.10
N LYS A 564 9.47 6.81 -17.04
CA LYS A 564 10.76 6.10 -17.12
C LYS A 564 11.18 5.77 -18.56
N ASN A 565 10.26 5.92 -19.50
CA ASN A 565 10.48 5.67 -20.92
C ASN A 565 10.55 7.02 -21.66
N SER A 566 11.76 7.42 -22.03
CA SER A 566 12.02 8.68 -22.72
C SER A 566 11.31 8.78 -24.07
N GLU A 567 11.20 7.68 -24.82
CA GLU A 567 10.51 7.68 -26.12
C GLU A 567 9.01 7.93 -25.96
N LYS A 568 8.40 7.28 -24.97
CA LYS A 568 6.98 7.50 -24.63
C LYS A 568 6.73 8.90 -24.09
N LEU A 569 7.68 9.44 -23.31
CA LEU A 569 7.61 10.81 -22.82
C LEU A 569 7.59 11.82 -23.97
N GLU A 570 8.54 11.72 -24.91
CA GLU A 570 8.60 12.62 -26.06
C GLU A 570 7.37 12.48 -26.97
N ALA A 571 6.84 11.25 -27.14
CA ALA A 571 5.59 11.03 -27.87
C ALA A 571 4.39 11.72 -27.18
N ALA A 572 4.29 11.64 -25.86
CA ALA A 572 3.24 12.29 -25.09
C ALA A 572 3.37 13.83 -25.09
N ILE A 573 4.60 14.37 -25.03
CA ILE A 573 4.87 15.81 -25.18
C ILE A 573 4.44 16.31 -26.56
N ALA A 574 4.77 15.57 -27.62
CA ALA A 574 4.38 15.93 -28.98
C ALA A 574 2.85 15.92 -29.14
N GLU A 575 2.17 14.89 -28.63
CA GLU A 575 0.71 14.80 -28.70
C GLU A 575 0.03 15.89 -27.88
N ILE A 576 0.42 16.14 -26.63
CA ILE A 576 -0.22 17.18 -25.81
C ILE A 576 -0.04 18.56 -26.46
N THR A 577 1.14 18.86 -27.00
CA THR A 577 1.41 20.15 -27.66
C THR A 577 0.53 20.37 -28.88
N GLN A 578 0.22 19.31 -29.65
CA GLN A 578 -0.69 19.39 -30.80
C GLN A 578 -2.16 19.55 -30.43
N LEU A 579 -2.56 19.09 -29.24
CA LEU A 579 -3.94 19.16 -28.77
C LEU A 579 -4.27 20.46 -28.04
N LEU A 580 -3.25 21.16 -27.56
CA LEU A 580 -3.40 22.46 -26.92
C LEU A 580 -3.70 23.54 -27.97
N PRO A 581 -4.40 24.62 -27.59
CA PRO A 581 -4.62 25.76 -28.48
C PRO A 581 -3.29 26.34 -29.00
N ASP A 582 -3.32 26.89 -30.22
CA ASP A 582 -2.17 27.58 -30.81
C ASP A 582 -1.64 28.68 -29.87
N GLU A 583 -0.32 28.78 -29.76
CA GLU A 583 0.40 29.76 -28.91
C GLU A 583 0.09 29.66 -27.39
N ALA A 584 -0.61 28.61 -26.94
CA ALA A 584 -0.88 28.42 -25.51
C ALA A 584 0.38 28.08 -24.71
N VAL A 585 1.33 27.34 -25.31
CA VAL A 585 2.57 26.91 -24.65
C VAL A 585 3.60 28.05 -24.66
N VAL A 586 3.90 28.58 -23.48
CA VAL A 586 4.86 29.67 -23.28
C VAL A 586 6.27 29.14 -23.06
N ALA A 587 6.41 28.00 -22.38
CA ALA A 587 7.68 27.34 -22.15
C ALA A 587 7.52 25.82 -22.06
N LEU A 588 8.55 25.10 -22.51
CA LEU A 588 8.72 23.66 -22.32
C LEU A 588 10.08 23.43 -21.66
N GLU A 589 10.05 22.91 -20.45
CA GLU A 589 11.23 22.63 -19.62
C GLU A 589 11.34 21.12 -19.39
N ARG A 590 12.56 20.58 -19.31
CA ARG A 590 12.80 19.15 -19.07
C ARG A 590 13.59 18.97 -17.79
N ASP A 591 13.28 17.90 -17.06
CA ASP A 591 13.96 17.47 -15.84
C ASP A 591 14.09 18.61 -14.80
N VAL A 592 13.00 19.37 -14.60
CA VAL A 592 12.94 20.44 -13.61
C VAL A 592 12.68 19.89 -12.21
N ASP A 593 13.34 20.50 -11.23
CA ASP A 593 13.30 20.11 -9.80
C ASP A 593 12.16 20.80 -9.01
N SER A 594 11.48 21.77 -9.63
CA SER A 594 10.47 22.62 -9.02
C SER A 594 9.48 23.14 -10.06
N LEU A 595 8.22 23.28 -9.65
CA LEU A 595 7.17 23.95 -10.43
C LEU A 595 7.05 25.45 -10.10
N ALA A 596 7.54 25.84 -8.91
CA ALA A 596 7.65 27.23 -8.45
C ALA A 596 8.63 28.03 -9.31
#